data_AF-I3KRF6-F1
#
_entry.id   AF-I3KRF6-F1
#
_cell.length_a   1.000
_cell.length_b   1.000
_cell.length_c   1.000
_cell.angle_alpha   90.00
_cell.angle_beta   90.00
_cell.angle_gamma   90.00
#
_symmetry.space_group_name_H-M   'P 1'
#
loop_
_entity.id
_entity.type
_entity.pdbx_description
1 polymer ?
#
loop_
_entity_poly.entity_id
_entity_poly.type
_entity_poly.pdbx_seq_one_letter_code
_entity_poly.pdbx_strand_id
1 'polypeptide(L)'
;MSFQSKLSPSSPILMTYKPPQFIASAFTEFGKWMDGWETRRKRTPGHDWCIIQLGVPGLIHGFDVDTSFFTGNHSPYISIQAGCLDQEPPFTLEGDRTGMAASDSQMAAVAKLGSEVWPELVSVSQLQPGYSDCCHNYFKVSFSGRVTHLRLNMYPDGGIARLRVYGVGQRDWSSVSTNQDVDLVALTNGGVCLGYSDAHFGHPRNMIGLGRAANMADGWETARRLDRPKKLQADQRGILQVPGWEWAVFRLGHPGLISSVEVDTNHFKGNFPDSCKIEACTLTPEEEAQCISSRWDSGKWRVLVPPQKLRPHHIHHYGKAELKLSHPITHVRLIITPDGGISRLRLWGRPTPFAATLANKKWTMSKL
;
A
#
# COMPACT_ATOMS: atom_id res chain seq x y z
N MET A 1 -5.53 -39.22 13.36
CA MET A 1 -6.51 -38.11 13.23
C MET A 1 -5.95 -37.06 12.28
N SER A 2 -6.65 -36.82 11.17
CA SER A 2 -6.26 -35.93 10.08
C SER A 2 -6.73 -34.49 10.35
N PHE A 3 -5.81 -33.60 10.70
CA PHE A 3 -6.07 -32.17 10.91
C PHE A 3 -5.57 -31.36 9.69
N GLN A 4 -6.41 -31.11 8.71
CA GLN A 4 -6.04 -30.25 7.58
C GLN A 4 -6.05 -28.79 8.05
N SER A 5 -4.93 -28.04 7.98
CA SER A 5 -4.95 -26.60 8.27
C SER A 5 -5.52 -25.88 7.06
N LYS A 6 -6.85 -25.92 6.94
CA LYS A 6 -7.56 -25.36 5.80
C LYS A 6 -8.19 -24.00 6.05
N LEU A 7 -8.08 -23.43 7.25
CA LEU A 7 -8.61 -22.09 7.55
C LEU A 7 -7.80 -21.42 8.66
N SER A 8 -6.97 -20.46 8.26
CA SER A 8 -6.67 -19.31 9.09
C SER A 8 -7.16 -18.08 8.31
N PRO A 9 -7.94 -17.16 8.88
CA PRO A 9 -8.36 -15.95 8.20
C PRO A 9 -7.18 -15.00 8.31
N SER A 10 -6.13 -15.26 7.55
CA SER A 10 -4.77 -14.76 7.81
C SER A 10 -4.26 -15.10 9.22
N SER A 11 -3.13 -15.79 9.33
CA SER A 11 -2.31 -15.52 10.52
C SER A 11 -1.90 -14.05 10.37
N PRO A 12 -2.23 -13.15 11.32
CA PRO A 12 -1.88 -11.72 11.20
C PRO A 12 -0.37 -11.51 10.95
N ILE A 13 0.44 -12.53 11.25
CA ILE A 13 1.87 -12.59 10.99
C ILE A 13 2.24 -12.53 9.50
N LEU A 14 1.47 -13.16 8.59
CA LEU A 14 1.79 -13.19 7.15
C LEU A 14 1.77 -11.79 6.51
N MET A 15 0.87 -10.94 7.01
CA MET A 15 0.62 -9.59 6.48
C MET A 15 1.27 -8.51 7.36
N THR A 16 2.11 -8.92 8.32
CA THR A 16 2.81 -7.98 9.18
C THR A 16 3.82 -7.16 8.37
N TYR A 17 3.77 -5.83 8.51
CA TYR A 17 4.66 -4.91 7.80
C TYR A 17 6.14 -5.10 8.16
N LYS A 18 6.44 -5.46 9.42
CA LYS A 18 7.81 -5.63 9.90
C LYS A 18 8.48 -6.83 9.22
N PRO A 19 9.79 -6.73 8.92
CA PRO A 19 10.58 -7.87 8.46
C PRO A 19 10.43 -9.06 9.43
N PRO A 20 10.43 -10.30 8.92
CA PRO A 20 10.48 -11.50 9.75
C PRO A 20 11.65 -11.46 10.73
N GLN A 21 11.48 -12.10 11.89
CA GLN A 21 12.51 -12.23 12.91
C GLN A 21 12.80 -13.69 13.23
N PHE A 22 14.04 -13.98 13.60
CA PHE A 22 14.44 -15.28 14.13
C PHE A 22 15.01 -15.13 15.53
N ILE A 23 14.38 -15.82 16.49
CA ILE A 23 14.82 -15.83 17.89
C ILE A 23 15.35 -17.22 18.20
N ALA A 24 16.68 -17.39 18.19
CA ALA A 24 17.34 -18.69 18.28
C ALA A 24 16.96 -19.51 19.54
N SER A 25 16.69 -18.84 20.66
CA SER A 25 16.31 -19.48 21.93
C SER A 25 14.81 -19.71 22.11
N ALA A 26 13.95 -19.14 21.26
CA ALA A 26 12.50 -19.21 21.45
C ALA A 26 11.91 -20.53 20.94
N PHE A 27 11.12 -21.17 21.80
CA PHE A 27 10.31 -22.36 21.52
C PHE A 27 8.91 -22.16 22.12
N THR A 28 7.92 -22.76 21.50
CA THR A 28 6.52 -22.80 21.95
C THR A 28 6.14 -24.25 22.23
N GLU A 29 4.93 -24.48 22.74
CA GLU A 29 4.37 -25.84 22.87
C GLU A 29 4.22 -26.58 21.52
N PHE A 30 4.28 -25.84 20.41
CA PHE A 30 4.18 -26.37 19.04
C PHE A 30 5.55 -26.55 18.36
N GLY A 31 6.66 -26.29 19.06
CA GLY A 31 8.01 -26.46 18.54
C GLY A 31 8.81 -25.17 18.48
N LYS A 32 9.64 -25.00 17.44
CA LYS A 32 10.44 -23.80 17.26
C LYS A 32 9.53 -22.60 17.02
N TRP A 33 9.76 -21.47 17.69
CA TRP A 33 9.04 -20.24 17.36
C TRP A 33 9.53 -19.72 16.01
N MET A 34 8.60 -19.50 15.08
CA MET A 34 8.84 -18.98 13.75
C MET A 34 7.96 -17.75 13.50
N ASP A 35 8.53 -16.68 12.96
CA ASP A 35 7.82 -15.46 12.58
C ASP A 35 7.18 -15.62 11.19
N GLY A 36 6.19 -16.50 11.10
CA GLY A 36 5.54 -16.85 9.84
C GLY A 36 4.36 -17.79 10.01
N TRP A 37 3.72 -18.14 8.90
CA TRP A 37 2.75 -19.22 8.86
C TRP A 37 3.47 -20.52 8.52
N GLU A 38 3.48 -21.46 9.47
CA GLU A 38 3.95 -22.83 9.25
C GLU A 38 2.81 -23.82 9.49
N THR A 39 2.64 -24.78 8.58
CA THR A 39 1.69 -25.87 8.74
C THR A 39 2.40 -27.15 9.16
N ARG A 40 1.65 -28.05 9.79
CA ARG A 40 2.18 -29.36 10.18
C ARG A 40 2.54 -30.17 8.94
N ARG A 41 3.57 -31.01 9.05
CA ARG A 41 3.96 -31.97 8.00
C ARG A 41 2.78 -32.80 7.52
N LYS A 42 2.46 -32.74 6.24
CA LYS A 42 1.33 -33.44 5.66
C LYS A 42 1.70 -34.88 5.35
N ARG A 43 0.83 -35.80 5.76
CA ARG A 43 0.93 -37.25 5.50
C ARG A 43 -0.37 -37.80 4.90
N THR A 44 -1.14 -36.92 4.28
CA THR A 44 -2.45 -37.19 3.67
C THR A 44 -2.54 -36.45 2.34
N PRO A 45 -3.34 -36.92 1.37
CA PRO A 45 -3.51 -36.24 0.09
C PRO A 45 -3.95 -34.78 0.21
N GLY A 46 -3.57 -33.98 -0.80
CA GLY A 46 -3.91 -32.57 -0.95
C GLY A 46 -2.81 -31.62 -0.46
N HIS A 47 -3.18 -30.36 -0.26
CA HIS A 47 -2.28 -29.27 0.09
C HIS A 47 -2.92 -28.33 1.13
N ASP A 48 -2.14 -27.44 1.73
CA ASP A 48 -2.62 -26.44 2.68
C ASP A 48 -2.90 -25.10 2.00
N TRP A 49 -3.83 -24.31 2.54
CA TRP A 49 -4.20 -23.03 1.95
C TRP A 49 -4.82 -22.09 2.99
N CYS A 50 -4.83 -20.80 2.67
CA CYS A 50 -5.57 -19.80 3.42
C CYS A 50 -6.26 -18.80 2.48
N ILE A 51 -7.32 -18.17 2.99
CA ILE A 51 -8.01 -17.06 2.32
C ILE A 51 -7.62 -15.78 3.04
N ILE A 52 -7.28 -14.76 2.25
CA ILE A 52 -6.78 -13.48 2.73
C ILE A 52 -7.66 -12.39 2.12
N GLN A 53 -8.34 -11.62 2.97
CA GLN A 53 -9.01 -10.39 2.54
C GLN A 53 -7.98 -9.27 2.42
N LEU A 54 -8.00 -8.54 1.30
CA LEU A 54 -7.15 -7.37 1.11
C LEU A 54 -7.70 -6.20 1.93
N GLY A 55 -6.82 -5.52 2.67
CA GLY A 55 -7.20 -4.30 3.40
C GLY A 55 -7.64 -3.16 2.48
N VAL A 56 -7.19 -3.18 1.21
CA VAL A 56 -7.66 -2.28 0.15
C VAL A 56 -7.92 -3.10 -1.10
N PRO A 57 -9.17 -3.24 -1.55
CA PRO A 57 -9.47 -3.86 -2.83
C PRO A 57 -8.86 -3.10 -4.00
N GLY A 58 -8.36 -3.80 -5.00
CA GLY A 58 -7.63 -3.13 -6.08
C GLY A 58 -7.14 -4.04 -7.19
N LEU A 59 -6.36 -3.45 -8.09
CA LEU A 59 -5.64 -4.15 -9.14
C LEU A 59 -4.34 -4.71 -8.59
N ILE A 60 -3.98 -5.93 -9.00
CA ILE A 60 -2.77 -6.62 -8.55
C ILE A 60 -1.72 -6.60 -9.66
N HIS A 61 -0.51 -6.22 -9.30
CA HIS A 61 0.65 -6.16 -10.19
C HIS A 61 1.73 -7.19 -9.86
N GLY A 62 1.71 -7.73 -8.64
CA GLY A 62 2.62 -8.81 -8.28
C GLY A 62 2.59 -9.18 -6.81
N PHE A 63 3.44 -10.15 -6.48
CA PHE A 63 3.59 -10.70 -5.14
C PHE A 63 5.07 -10.86 -4.78
N ASP A 64 5.36 -10.80 -3.48
CA ASP A 64 6.60 -11.31 -2.88
C ASP A 64 6.21 -12.33 -1.82
N VAL A 65 6.61 -13.59 -2.05
CA VAL A 65 6.46 -14.69 -1.10
C VAL A 65 7.79 -14.87 -0.39
N ASP A 66 7.85 -14.37 0.83
CA ASP A 66 9.06 -14.36 1.66
C ASP A 66 9.09 -15.63 2.51
N THR A 67 10.14 -16.43 2.34
CA THR A 67 10.37 -17.68 3.09
C THR A 67 11.41 -17.51 4.19
N SER A 68 11.79 -16.28 4.56
CA SER A 68 12.83 -15.98 5.54
C SER A 68 12.82 -16.92 6.74
N PHE A 69 13.98 -17.49 7.05
CA PHE A 69 14.24 -18.41 8.15
C PHE A 69 13.64 -19.82 8.01
N PHE A 70 12.79 -20.10 7.01
CA PHE A 70 12.34 -21.44 6.67
C PHE A 70 13.34 -22.13 5.73
N THR A 71 14.53 -22.46 6.22
CA THR A 71 15.65 -22.95 5.40
C THR A 71 15.51 -24.40 4.94
N GLY A 72 14.82 -25.25 5.71
CA GLY A 72 14.56 -26.66 5.40
C GLY A 72 13.09 -27.07 5.45
N ASN A 73 12.22 -26.17 5.88
CA ASN A 73 10.79 -26.38 6.09
C ASN A 73 9.93 -25.31 5.40
N HIS A 74 10.45 -24.58 4.41
CA HIS A 74 9.62 -23.70 3.58
C HIS A 74 8.63 -24.51 2.74
N SER A 75 7.55 -23.88 2.30
CA SER A 75 6.67 -24.48 1.29
C SER A 75 7.44 -24.70 -0.02
N PRO A 76 7.56 -25.94 -0.54
CA PRO A 76 8.31 -26.18 -1.78
C PRO A 76 7.70 -25.49 -3.01
N TYR A 77 6.37 -25.47 -3.11
CA TYR A 77 5.65 -24.76 -4.17
C TYR A 77 4.47 -23.98 -3.62
N ILE A 78 4.04 -22.96 -4.35
CA ILE A 78 2.81 -22.20 -4.09
C ILE A 78 2.00 -21.96 -5.36
N SER A 79 0.73 -21.61 -5.20
CA SER A 79 -0.05 -20.91 -6.22
C SER A 79 -0.94 -19.87 -5.55
N ILE A 80 -1.36 -18.86 -6.31
CA ILE A 80 -2.22 -17.79 -5.81
C ILE A 80 -3.40 -17.59 -6.75
N GLN A 81 -4.62 -17.72 -6.23
CA GLN A 81 -5.84 -17.31 -6.92
C GLN A 81 -6.42 -16.03 -6.31
N ALA A 82 -7.29 -15.35 -7.05
CA ALA A 82 -7.90 -14.10 -6.60
C ALA A 82 -9.39 -14.03 -6.93
N GLY A 83 -10.16 -13.49 -5.98
CA GLY A 83 -11.60 -13.29 -6.09
C GLY A 83 -12.02 -11.84 -5.83
N CYS A 84 -13.12 -11.44 -6.45
CA CYS A 84 -13.88 -10.24 -6.11
C CYS A 84 -15.19 -10.66 -5.47
N LEU A 85 -15.30 -10.51 -4.14
CA LEU A 85 -16.51 -10.83 -3.39
C LEU A 85 -17.23 -9.54 -3.02
N ASP A 86 -18.55 -9.54 -3.20
CA ASP A 86 -19.42 -8.39 -2.87
C ASP A 86 -19.77 -8.32 -1.38
N GLN A 87 -19.67 -9.46 -0.67
CA GLN A 87 -19.98 -9.58 0.75
C GLN A 87 -18.84 -10.32 1.45
N GLU A 88 -18.58 -9.94 2.69
CA GLU A 88 -17.64 -10.68 3.53
C GLU A 88 -18.18 -12.07 3.86
N PRO A 89 -17.30 -13.08 3.97
CA PRO A 89 -17.72 -14.40 4.41
C PRO A 89 -18.39 -14.30 5.80
N PRO A 90 -19.50 -15.04 6.03
CA PRO A 90 -20.35 -14.86 7.21
C PRO A 90 -19.76 -15.48 8.49
N PHE A 91 -18.44 -15.61 8.60
CA PHE A 91 -17.77 -16.19 9.76
C PHE A 91 -16.55 -15.38 10.16
N THR A 92 -16.40 -15.19 11.46
CA THR A 92 -15.21 -14.61 12.08
C THR A 92 -14.46 -15.72 12.78
N LEU A 93 -13.12 -15.73 12.69
CA LEU A 93 -12.32 -16.62 13.55
C LEU A 93 -11.76 -15.77 14.70
N GLU A 94 -12.07 -16.17 15.93
CA GLU A 94 -11.67 -15.46 17.14
C GLU A 94 -10.50 -16.18 17.82
N GLY A 95 -9.63 -15.39 18.47
CA GLY A 95 -8.53 -15.89 19.30
C GLY A 95 -7.29 -16.40 18.54
N ASP A 96 -6.27 -16.78 19.30
CA ASP A 96 -5.11 -17.51 18.76
C ASP A 96 -5.55 -18.94 18.43
N ARG A 97 -5.34 -19.33 17.17
CA ARG A 97 -5.69 -20.66 16.65
C ARG A 97 -4.47 -21.45 16.21
N THR A 98 -3.29 -21.08 16.70
CA THR A 98 -2.05 -21.82 16.48
C THR A 98 -2.25 -23.28 16.90
N GLY A 99 -1.81 -24.21 16.05
CA GLY A 99 -1.98 -25.64 16.27
C GLY A 99 -3.37 -26.20 15.98
N MET A 100 -4.36 -25.38 15.60
CA MET A 100 -5.73 -25.84 15.31
C MET A 100 -5.99 -26.02 13.80
N ALA A 101 -6.80 -27.01 13.45
CA ALA A 101 -7.35 -27.16 12.12
C ALA A 101 -8.71 -26.44 11.98
N ALA A 102 -9.14 -26.28 10.73
CA ALA A 102 -10.49 -25.87 10.40
C ALA A 102 -11.51 -26.90 10.93
N SER A 103 -12.61 -26.44 11.53
CA SER A 103 -13.75 -27.33 11.81
C SER A 103 -14.57 -27.60 10.55
N ASP A 104 -15.40 -28.65 10.56
CA ASP A 104 -16.24 -29.01 9.40
C ASP A 104 -17.22 -27.89 9.02
N SER A 105 -17.74 -27.14 9.99
CA SER A 105 -18.60 -25.98 9.75
C SER A 105 -17.85 -24.83 9.07
N GLN A 106 -16.60 -24.58 9.48
CA GLN A 106 -15.72 -23.59 8.84
C GLN A 106 -15.37 -24.00 7.41
N MET A 107 -15.06 -25.28 7.21
CA MET A 107 -14.84 -25.85 5.89
C MET A 107 -16.05 -25.70 4.97
N ALA A 108 -17.25 -26.01 5.47
CA ALA A 108 -18.50 -25.84 4.74
C ALA A 108 -18.80 -24.36 4.43
N ALA A 109 -18.45 -23.44 5.34
CA ALA A 109 -18.63 -22.01 5.12
C ALA A 109 -17.71 -21.47 4.02
N VAL A 110 -16.43 -21.86 3.99
CA VAL A 110 -15.51 -21.43 2.93
C VAL A 110 -15.79 -22.09 1.59
N ALA A 111 -16.30 -23.32 1.56
CA ALA A 111 -16.70 -23.96 0.32
C ALA A 111 -17.74 -23.12 -0.45
N LYS A 112 -18.58 -22.34 0.25
CA LYS A 112 -19.55 -21.42 -0.38
C LYS A 112 -18.90 -20.27 -1.15
N LEU A 113 -17.61 -19.99 -0.91
CA LEU A 113 -16.88 -18.93 -1.62
C LEU A 113 -16.43 -19.36 -3.03
N GLY A 114 -16.43 -20.66 -3.34
CA GLY A 114 -15.96 -21.18 -4.63
C GLY A 114 -14.50 -20.82 -4.93
N SER A 115 -13.67 -20.64 -3.90
CA SER A 115 -12.32 -20.09 -4.04
C SER A 115 -11.33 -21.00 -4.79
N GLU A 116 -11.67 -22.28 -4.93
CA GLU A 116 -10.91 -23.27 -5.69
C GLU A 116 -10.96 -23.05 -7.21
N VAL A 117 -11.99 -22.37 -7.73
CA VAL A 117 -12.13 -22.04 -9.17
C VAL A 117 -11.88 -20.56 -9.46
N TRP A 118 -11.40 -19.79 -8.47
CA TRP A 118 -11.00 -18.41 -8.71
C TRP A 118 -9.86 -18.34 -9.75
N PRO A 119 -9.80 -17.26 -10.56
CA PRO A 119 -8.71 -17.04 -11.49
C PRO A 119 -7.34 -17.13 -10.81
N GLU A 120 -6.44 -17.89 -11.42
CA GLU A 120 -5.07 -18.04 -10.95
C GLU A 120 -4.24 -16.83 -11.41
N LEU A 121 -3.63 -16.14 -10.45
CA LEU A 121 -2.71 -15.02 -10.70
C LEU A 121 -1.26 -15.50 -10.73
N VAL A 122 -0.95 -16.54 -9.94
CA VAL A 122 0.36 -17.21 -9.93
C VAL A 122 0.11 -18.71 -10.01
N SER A 123 0.56 -19.32 -11.09
CA SER A 123 0.51 -20.77 -11.25
C SER A 123 1.45 -21.49 -10.31
N VAL A 124 1.26 -22.81 -10.15
CA VAL A 124 2.09 -23.64 -9.28
C VAL A 124 3.57 -23.38 -9.59
N SER A 125 4.24 -22.73 -8.65
CA SER A 125 5.60 -22.20 -8.80
C SER A 125 6.45 -22.62 -7.63
N GLN A 126 7.71 -22.99 -7.90
CA GLN A 126 8.66 -23.40 -6.88
C GLN A 126 9.14 -22.19 -6.08
N LEU A 127 9.26 -22.34 -4.76
CA LEU A 127 9.90 -21.35 -3.90
C LEU A 127 11.36 -21.72 -3.61
N GLN A 128 12.16 -20.70 -3.38
CA GLN A 128 13.50 -20.84 -2.81
C GLN A 128 13.42 -20.96 -1.28
N PRO A 129 14.42 -21.62 -0.65
CA PRO A 129 14.53 -21.72 0.80
C PRO A 129 14.80 -20.38 1.49
N GLY A 130 14.51 -20.32 2.79
CA GLY A 130 14.57 -19.12 3.63
C GLY A 130 15.95 -18.57 3.98
N TYR A 131 16.97 -18.70 3.12
CA TYR A 131 18.26 -18.06 3.33
C TYR A 131 18.22 -16.59 2.89
N SER A 132 19.00 -15.73 3.54
CA SER A 132 18.90 -14.27 3.37
C SER A 132 19.11 -13.77 1.94
N ASP A 133 19.83 -14.53 1.11
CA ASP A 133 20.15 -14.22 -0.28
C ASP A 133 19.08 -14.68 -1.29
N CYS A 134 18.20 -15.61 -0.92
CA CYS A 134 17.20 -16.19 -1.83
C CYS A 134 15.77 -16.28 -1.27
N CYS A 135 15.53 -15.86 -0.03
CA CYS A 135 14.24 -15.99 0.65
C CYS A 135 13.07 -15.25 -0.02
N HIS A 136 13.33 -14.21 -0.82
CA HIS A 136 12.31 -13.43 -1.52
C HIS A 136 11.98 -14.02 -2.89
N ASN A 137 10.70 -14.38 -3.10
CA ASN A 137 10.22 -14.95 -4.35
C ASN A 137 9.22 -13.99 -5.01
N TYR A 138 9.67 -13.29 -6.05
CA TYR A 138 8.87 -12.25 -6.72
C TYR A 138 8.10 -12.80 -7.92
N PHE A 139 6.80 -12.51 -7.96
CA PHE A 139 5.92 -12.89 -9.06
C PHE A 139 5.28 -11.65 -9.67
N LYS A 140 5.56 -11.37 -10.94
CA LYS A 140 4.89 -10.31 -11.70
C LYS A 140 3.58 -10.84 -12.28
N VAL A 141 2.50 -10.08 -12.11
CA VAL A 141 1.17 -10.49 -12.54
C VAL A 141 0.54 -9.41 -13.41
N SER A 142 -0.18 -9.85 -14.44
CA SER A 142 -1.04 -8.99 -15.25
C SER A 142 -2.48 -9.48 -15.11
N PHE A 143 -3.22 -8.85 -14.20
CA PHE A 143 -4.63 -9.13 -13.97
C PHE A 143 -5.42 -7.83 -13.99
N SER A 144 -6.45 -7.76 -14.83
CA SER A 144 -7.24 -6.54 -15.05
C SER A 144 -8.49 -6.44 -14.17
N GLY A 145 -8.84 -7.52 -13.47
CA GLY A 145 -9.99 -7.54 -12.56
C GLY A 145 -9.66 -6.90 -11.21
N ARG A 146 -10.65 -6.27 -10.59
CA ARG A 146 -10.59 -5.84 -9.20
C ARG A 146 -10.50 -7.07 -8.30
N VAL A 147 -9.61 -7.04 -7.32
CA VAL A 147 -9.40 -8.12 -6.35
C VAL A 147 -9.76 -7.62 -4.96
N THR A 148 -10.45 -8.48 -4.20
CA THR A 148 -10.81 -8.25 -2.79
C THR A 148 -10.22 -9.32 -1.88
N HIS A 149 -10.06 -10.53 -2.40
CA HIS A 149 -9.63 -11.69 -1.66
C HIS A 149 -8.61 -12.49 -2.47
N LEU A 150 -7.67 -13.11 -1.76
CA LEU A 150 -6.69 -14.03 -2.31
C LEU A 150 -6.88 -15.40 -1.69
N ARG A 151 -6.55 -16.42 -2.46
CA ARG A 151 -6.31 -17.77 -1.97
C ARG A 151 -4.85 -18.10 -2.19
N LEU A 152 -4.10 -18.31 -1.11
CA LEU A 152 -2.72 -18.79 -1.15
C LEU A 152 -2.73 -20.29 -0.90
N ASN A 153 -2.16 -21.07 -1.82
CA ASN A 153 -1.96 -22.51 -1.67
C ASN A 153 -0.48 -22.82 -1.42
N MET A 154 -0.21 -23.76 -0.51
CA MET A 154 1.11 -24.29 -0.18
C MET A 154 1.14 -25.78 -0.48
N TYR A 155 2.04 -26.22 -1.36
CA TYR A 155 2.10 -27.61 -1.81
C TYR A 155 3.35 -28.34 -1.32
N PRO A 156 3.20 -29.46 -0.60
CA PRO A 156 1.98 -29.93 0.08
C PRO A 156 1.72 -29.19 1.41
N ASP A 157 2.77 -28.67 2.04
CA ASP A 157 2.82 -28.02 3.36
C ASP A 157 4.17 -27.29 3.50
N GLY A 158 4.39 -26.62 4.63
CA GLY A 158 5.67 -25.98 4.97
C GLY A 158 5.49 -24.64 5.68
N GLY A 159 6.42 -23.71 5.47
CA GLY A 159 6.40 -22.38 6.05
C GLY A 159 6.58 -21.23 5.05
N ILE A 160 5.90 -20.12 5.31
CA ILE A 160 6.02 -18.82 4.63
C ILE A 160 6.08 -17.74 5.70
N ALA A 161 7.08 -16.86 5.64
CA ALA A 161 7.27 -15.78 6.60
C ALA A 161 6.33 -14.60 6.35
N ARG A 162 6.26 -14.12 5.09
CA ARG A 162 5.37 -13.03 4.67
C ARG A 162 4.80 -13.26 3.29
N LEU A 163 3.62 -12.69 3.06
CA LEU A 163 3.08 -12.46 1.73
C LEU A 163 2.92 -10.96 1.54
N ARG A 164 3.64 -10.38 0.58
CA ARG A 164 3.41 -8.98 0.15
C ARG A 164 2.67 -8.98 -1.16
N VAL A 165 1.64 -8.14 -1.23
CA VAL A 165 0.80 -7.98 -2.41
C VAL A 165 1.02 -6.57 -2.95
N TYR A 166 1.49 -6.46 -4.18
CA TYR A 166 1.74 -5.19 -4.85
C TYR A 166 0.59 -4.88 -5.80
N GLY A 167 0.00 -3.70 -5.65
CA GLY A 167 -1.19 -3.31 -6.39
C GLY A 167 -1.58 -1.86 -6.15
N VAL A 168 -2.64 -1.43 -6.84
CA VAL A 168 -3.23 -0.10 -6.72
C VAL A 168 -4.68 -0.25 -6.27
N GLY A 169 -5.07 0.49 -5.23
CA GLY A 169 -6.45 0.50 -4.74
C GLY A 169 -7.43 0.92 -5.83
N GLN A 170 -8.56 0.23 -5.92
CA GLN A 170 -9.63 0.54 -6.87
C GLN A 170 -10.93 0.76 -6.10
N ARG A 171 -11.20 2.03 -5.80
CA ARG A 171 -12.45 2.47 -5.20
C ARG A 171 -13.58 2.42 -6.22
N ASP A 172 -14.75 1.99 -5.78
CA ASP A 172 -15.98 2.22 -6.54
C ASP A 172 -16.43 3.67 -6.39
N TRP A 173 -16.10 4.49 -7.38
CA TRP A 173 -16.44 5.90 -7.41
C TRP A 173 -17.93 6.17 -7.68
N SER A 174 -18.69 5.18 -8.16
CA SER A 174 -20.14 5.33 -8.35
C SER A 174 -20.90 5.44 -7.03
N SER A 175 -20.31 4.92 -5.94
CA SER A 175 -20.84 5.01 -4.58
C SER A 175 -20.57 6.36 -3.89
N VAL A 176 -19.70 7.21 -4.47
CA VAL A 176 -19.30 8.48 -3.88
C VAL A 176 -20.20 9.59 -4.42
N SER A 177 -20.87 10.31 -3.52
CA SER A 177 -21.71 11.46 -3.91
C SER A 177 -20.86 12.57 -4.51
N THR A 178 -21.37 13.26 -5.54
CA THR A 178 -20.71 14.42 -6.16
C THR A 178 -20.55 15.61 -5.20
N ASN A 179 -21.27 15.62 -4.08
CA ASN A 179 -21.17 16.65 -3.03
C ASN A 179 -20.28 16.23 -1.86
N GLN A 180 -19.81 14.98 -1.85
CA GLN A 180 -18.97 14.46 -0.77
C GLN A 180 -17.50 14.81 -1.05
N ASP A 181 -16.88 15.47 -0.08
CA ASP A 181 -15.44 15.66 -0.08
C ASP A 181 -14.77 14.36 0.40
N VAL A 182 -13.80 13.88 -0.36
CA VAL A 182 -13.01 12.68 -0.05
C VAL A 182 -11.53 12.98 -0.28
N ASP A 183 -10.65 12.25 0.42
CA ASP A 183 -9.20 12.37 0.18
C ASP A 183 -8.84 11.73 -1.17
N LEU A 184 -8.70 12.56 -2.19
CA LEU A 184 -8.46 12.12 -3.56
C LEU A 184 -7.05 11.55 -3.77
N VAL A 185 -6.10 11.84 -2.87
CA VAL A 185 -4.73 11.29 -2.96
C VAL A 185 -4.54 10.03 -2.12
N ALA A 186 -5.52 9.67 -1.27
CA ALA A 186 -5.41 8.50 -0.40
C ALA A 186 -5.11 7.22 -1.19
N LEU A 187 -4.17 6.43 -0.67
CA LEU A 187 -3.83 5.11 -1.22
C LEU A 187 -5.06 4.21 -1.33
N THR A 188 -5.96 4.27 -0.33
CA THR A 188 -7.21 3.50 -0.32
C THR A 188 -8.21 3.93 -1.39
N ASN A 189 -8.07 5.14 -1.91
CA ASN A 189 -8.88 5.65 -3.00
C ASN A 189 -8.19 5.47 -4.36
N GLY A 190 -7.01 4.86 -4.40
CA GLY A 190 -6.24 4.62 -5.63
C GLY A 190 -5.15 5.65 -5.92
N GLY A 191 -4.82 6.50 -4.95
CA GLY A 191 -3.68 7.41 -5.07
C GLY A 191 -2.36 6.64 -5.14
N VAL A 192 -1.43 7.14 -5.96
CA VAL A 192 -0.14 6.47 -6.22
C VAL A 192 1.00 7.47 -6.19
N CYS A 193 2.09 7.14 -5.49
CA CYS A 193 3.36 7.85 -5.60
C CYS A 193 4.05 7.45 -6.90
N LEU A 194 4.27 8.40 -7.82
CA LEU A 194 4.86 8.14 -9.13
C LEU A 194 6.36 8.49 -9.24
N GLY A 195 6.86 9.33 -8.34
CA GLY A 195 8.26 9.75 -8.35
C GLY A 195 8.61 10.61 -7.14
N TYR A 196 9.89 10.69 -6.83
CA TYR A 196 10.42 11.49 -5.74
C TYR A 196 11.90 11.81 -5.94
N SER A 197 12.40 12.82 -5.25
CA SER A 197 13.82 13.23 -5.31
C SER A 197 14.74 12.36 -4.45
N ASP A 198 14.32 12.10 -3.21
CA ASP A 198 15.08 11.35 -2.20
C ASP A 198 14.13 10.59 -1.28
N ALA A 199 14.61 9.47 -0.71
CA ALA A 199 13.87 8.69 0.28
C ALA A 199 14.86 8.07 1.28
N HIS A 200 15.61 8.92 1.98
CA HIS A 200 16.61 8.49 2.96
C HIS A 200 16.04 7.60 4.07
N PHE A 201 14.89 7.99 4.65
CA PHE A 201 14.11 7.14 5.55
C PHE A 201 12.62 7.16 5.19
N GLY A 202 11.98 6.00 5.35
CA GLY A 202 10.61 5.82 4.88
C GLY A 202 10.50 5.95 3.36
N HIS A 203 9.28 6.02 2.85
CA HIS A 203 9.04 6.17 1.41
C HIS A 203 7.87 7.15 1.19
N PRO A 204 7.90 8.04 0.17
CA PRO A 204 6.85 9.04 -0.05
C PRO A 204 5.43 8.47 -0.15
N ARG A 205 5.27 7.24 -0.66
CA ARG A 205 3.99 6.49 -0.63
C ARG A 205 3.34 6.40 0.75
N ASN A 206 4.11 6.47 1.84
CA ASN A 206 3.58 6.41 3.21
C ASN A 206 2.76 7.67 3.54
N MET A 207 3.05 8.81 2.90
CA MET A 207 2.32 10.05 3.13
C MET A 207 0.83 9.95 2.77
N ILE A 208 0.49 9.08 1.83
CA ILE A 208 -0.89 8.84 1.39
C ILE A 208 -1.50 7.59 2.03
N GLY A 209 -0.81 6.99 3.01
CA GLY A 209 -1.24 5.80 3.74
C GLY A 209 -2.47 6.03 4.62
N LEU A 210 -2.89 4.99 5.34
CA LEU A 210 -4.03 5.04 6.26
C LEU A 210 -3.71 5.84 7.54
N GLY A 211 -4.74 6.48 8.11
CA GLY A 211 -4.67 7.16 9.40
C GLY A 211 -3.53 8.19 9.51
N ARG A 212 -3.08 8.43 10.74
CA ARG A 212 -1.85 9.19 11.01
C ARG A 212 -0.67 8.24 11.13
N ALA A 213 0.54 8.73 10.86
CA ALA A 213 1.75 7.93 11.02
C ALA A 213 1.89 7.40 12.45
N ALA A 214 2.25 6.13 12.61
CA ALA A 214 2.48 5.55 13.94
C ALA A 214 3.83 5.99 14.57
N ASN A 215 4.79 6.35 13.73
CA ASN A 215 6.11 6.86 14.08
C ASN A 215 6.78 7.49 12.83
N MET A 216 8.03 7.96 12.93
CA MET A 216 8.74 8.58 11.79
C MET A 216 9.00 7.63 10.61
N ALA A 217 9.22 6.33 10.86
CA ALA A 217 9.48 5.36 9.78
C ALA A 217 8.23 5.11 8.91
N ASP A 218 7.05 5.42 9.45
CA ASP A 218 5.77 5.42 8.73
C ASP A 218 5.49 6.75 8.02
N GLY A 219 6.50 7.63 7.87
CA GLY A 219 6.44 8.85 7.05
C GLY A 219 7.35 8.78 5.83
N TRP A 220 7.71 9.96 5.31
CA TRP A 220 8.76 10.19 4.33
C TRP A 220 9.76 11.18 4.90
N GLU A 221 11.04 10.85 4.86
CA GLU A 221 12.13 11.72 5.29
C GLU A 221 13.26 11.70 4.27
N THR A 222 13.75 12.88 3.95
CA THR A 222 14.89 13.05 3.04
C THR A 222 16.20 13.31 3.77
N ALA A 223 17.30 13.05 3.09
CA ALA A 223 18.64 13.35 3.57
C ALA A 223 18.80 14.87 3.76
N ARG A 224 19.59 15.26 4.76
CA ARG A 224 19.98 16.66 4.93
C ARG A 224 20.79 17.10 3.72
N ARG A 225 20.35 18.18 3.08
CA ARG A 225 21.10 18.74 1.96
C ARG A 225 22.43 19.33 2.41
N LEU A 226 23.46 19.12 1.59
CA LEU A 226 24.83 19.57 1.86
C LEU A 226 25.10 21.00 1.34
N ASP A 227 24.23 21.54 0.50
CA ASP A 227 24.32 22.88 -0.09
C ASP A 227 23.71 23.99 0.80
N ARG A 228 23.36 23.67 2.05
CA ARG A 228 22.80 24.64 3.01
C ARG A 228 23.80 25.77 3.30
N PRO A 229 23.33 27.03 3.35
CA PRO A 229 24.22 28.16 3.62
C PRO A 229 24.68 28.18 5.08
N LYS A 230 25.89 28.70 5.32
CA LYS A 230 26.47 28.85 6.67
C LYS A 230 25.65 29.78 7.57
N LYS A 231 24.94 30.74 6.97
CA LYS A 231 24.06 31.69 7.65
C LYS A 231 22.68 31.61 7.01
N LEU A 232 21.69 31.28 7.82
CA LEU A 232 20.30 31.23 7.40
C LEU A 232 19.70 32.64 7.39
N GLN A 233 18.91 32.94 6.35
CA GLN A 233 18.11 34.15 6.25
C GLN A 233 16.65 33.73 6.05
N ALA A 234 15.72 34.52 6.59
CA ALA A 234 14.29 34.30 6.43
C ALA A 234 13.64 35.52 5.77
N ASP A 235 12.57 35.29 5.03
CA ASP A 235 11.72 36.38 4.55
C ASP A 235 10.85 36.95 5.69
N GLN A 236 10.03 37.95 5.37
CA GLN A 236 9.12 38.59 6.33
C GLN A 236 8.06 37.65 6.92
N ARG A 237 7.84 36.49 6.29
CA ARG A 237 6.92 35.43 6.76
C ARG A 237 7.65 34.36 7.57
N GLY A 238 8.96 34.53 7.79
CA GLY A 238 9.81 33.60 8.51
C GLY A 238 10.23 32.37 7.70
N ILE A 239 9.98 32.34 6.38
CA ILE A 239 10.36 31.21 5.50
C ILE A 239 11.84 31.35 5.13
N LEU A 240 12.60 30.27 5.35
CA LEU A 240 14.03 30.25 5.07
C LEU A 240 14.31 30.39 3.57
N GLN A 241 15.28 31.25 3.25
CA GLN A 241 15.80 31.46 1.90
C GLN A 241 17.04 30.59 1.72
N VAL A 242 16.82 29.36 1.26
CA VAL A 242 17.86 28.33 1.10
C VAL A 242 17.84 27.77 -0.32
N PRO A 243 18.98 27.33 -0.88
CA PRO A 243 19.00 26.66 -2.17
C PRO A 243 18.38 25.27 -2.05
N GLY A 244 17.82 24.80 -3.17
CA GLY A 244 17.36 23.43 -3.27
C GLY A 244 16.02 23.14 -2.59
N TRP A 245 15.50 21.96 -2.92
CA TRP A 245 14.21 21.46 -2.46
C TRP A 245 14.13 19.96 -2.75
N GLU A 246 13.32 19.27 -1.96
CA GLU A 246 12.98 17.87 -2.18
C GLU A 246 11.51 17.76 -2.60
N TRP A 247 11.16 16.70 -3.32
CA TRP A 247 9.82 16.56 -3.89
C TRP A 247 9.34 15.12 -3.97
N ALA A 248 8.00 15.00 -3.98
CA ALA A 248 7.31 13.76 -4.28
C ALA A 248 6.06 14.05 -5.12
N VAL A 249 5.85 13.23 -6.15
CA VAL A 249 4.73 13.35 -7.10
C VAL A 249 3.73 12.22 -6.87
N PHE A 250 2.47 12.60 -6.83
CA PHE A 250 1.34 11.70 -6.62
C PHE A 250 0.30 11.87 -7.73
N ARG A 251 -0.21 10.74 -8.20
CA ARG A 251 -1.47 10.68 -8.94
C ARG A 251 -2.63 10.53 -7.97
N LEU A 252 -3.69 11.29 -8.20
CA LEU A 252 -4.94 11.14 -7.46
C LEU A 252 -5.64 9.85 -7.88
N GLY A 253 -6.33 9.20 -6.95
CA GLY A 253 -7.16 8.04 -7.23
C GLY A 253 -8.35 8.35 -8.15
N HIS A 254 -8.73 9.63 -8.23
CA HIS A 254 -9.69 10.14 -9.20
C HIS A 254 -9.41 11.62 -9.50
N PRO A 255 -9.56 12.08 -10.75
CA PRO A 255 -9.56 13.50 -11.08
C PRO A 255 -10.60 14.25 -10.25
N GLY A 256 -10.27 15.42 -9.72
CA GLY A 256 -11.18 16.13 -8.84
C GLY A 256 -10.81 17.57 -8.54
N LEU A 257 -11.78 18.30 -8.01
CA LEU A 257 -11.62 19.67 -7.55
C LEU A 257 -11.25 19.66 -6.06
N ILE A 258 -10.07 20.20 -5.73
CA ILE A 258 -9.57 20.25 -4.36
C ILE A 258 -10.27 21.37 -3.58
N SER A 259 -10.80 21.02 -2.41
CA SER A 259 -11.45 21.95 -1.48
C SER A 259 -10.54 22.32 -0.31
N SER A 260 -9.69 21.39 0.13
CA SER A 260 -8.68 21.64 1.17
C SER A 260 -7.52 20.64 1.08
N VAL A 261 -6.39 21.03 1.66
CA VAL A 261 -5.18 20.22 1.72
C VAL A 261 -4.71 20.13 3.17
N GLU A 262 -4.21 18.95 3.55
CA GLU A 262 -3.57 18.71 4.83
C GLU A 262 -2.11 18.29 4.62
N VAL A 263 -1.18 18.92 5.33
CA VAL A 263 0.21 18.48 5.44
C VAL A 263 0.51 18.23 6.92
N ASP A 264 0.74 16.97 7.29
CA ASP A 264 1.02 16.57 8.67
C ASP A 264 2.51 16.29 8.84
N THR A 265 3.15 16.93 9.82
CA THR A 265 4.54 16.68 10.24
C THR A 265 4.61 15.81 11.51
N ASN A 266 3.58 14.99 11.79
CA ASN A 266 3.55 14.05 12.92
C ASN A 266 4.88 13.30 13.07
N HIS A 267 5.29 13.10 14.32
CA HIS A 267 6.60 12.57 14.74
C HIS A 267 7.87 13.31 14.27
N PHE A 268 7.83 14.16 13.25
CA PHE A 268 8.96 14.99 12.82
C PHE A 268 9.07 16.25 13.70
N LYS A 269 9.76 16.10 14.84
CA LYS A 269 9.88 17.15 15.87
C LYS A 269 11.08 18.08 15.65
N GLY A 270 12.19 17.54 15.15
CA GLY A 270 13.44 18.28 14.94
C GLY A 270 13.92 18.31 13.50
N ASN A 271 13.29 17.53 12.63
CA ASN A 271 13.68 17.30 11.24
C ASN A 271 12.48 17.43 10.28
N PHE A 272 11.45 18.17 10.67
CA PHE A 272 10.42 18.63 9.73
C PHE A 272 11.02 19.68 8.78
N PRO A 273 10.50 19.83 7.55
CA PRO A 273 10.97 20.85 6.63
C PRO A 273 10.63 22.24 7.11
N ASP A 274 11.38 23.24 6.66
CA ASP A 274 11.11 24.63 7.01
C ASP A 274 9.77 25.11 6.44
N SER A 275 9.52 24.74 5.18
CA SER A 275 8.33 25.10 4.45
C SER A 275 7.96 24.04 3.43
N CYS A 276 6.72 24.10 2.96
CA CYS A 276 6.28 23.35 1.79
C CYS A 276 5.54 24.24 0.79
N LYS A 277 5.52 23.84 -0.47
CA LYS A 277 4.55 24.28 -1.48
C LYS A 277 3.98 23.06 -2.18
N ILE A 278 2.79 23.20 -2.75
CA ILE A 278 2.16 22.12 -3.51
C ILE A 278 1.81 22.66 -4.88
N GLU A 279 2.24 21.92 -5.89
CA GLU A 279 1.90 22.17 -7.28
C GLU A 279 0.96 21.06 -7.77
N ALA A 280 0.15 21.37 -8.77
CA ALA A 280 -0.78 20.44 -9.37
C ALA A 280 -0.83 20.58 -10.89
N CYS A 281 -1.25 19.52 -11.56
CA CYS A 281 -1.51 19.53 -13.00
C CYS A 281 -2.58 18.50 -13.37
N THR A 282 -2.98 18.57 -14.64
CA THR A 282 -3.85 17.58 -15.29
C THR A 282 -3.05 17.00 -16.44
N LEU A 283 -2.88 15.67 -16.43
CA LEU A 283 -2.13 14.90 -17.42
C LEU A 283 -3.01 13.80 -18.01
N THR A 284 -2.85 13.54 -19.31
CA THR A 284 -3.30 12.28 -19.93
C THR A 284 -2.36 11.12 -19.56
N PRO A 285 -2.73 9.85 -19.79
CA PRO A 285 -1.83 8.72 -19.58
C PRO A 285 -0.51 8.82 -20.35
N GLU A 286 -0.54 9.35 -21.57
CA GLU A 286 0.66 9.55 -22.41
C GLU A 286 1.56 10.65 -21.84
N GLU A 287 0.97 11.75 -21.38
CA GLU A 287 1.72 12.83 -20.71
C GLU A 287 2.31 12.37 -19.37
N GLU A 288 1.59 11.55 -18.60
CA GLU A 288 2.11 10.93 -17.37
C GLU A 288 3.31 10.03 -17.66
N ALA A 289 3.22 9.16 -18.67
CA ALA A 289 4.32 8.30 -19.09
C ALA A 289 5.54 9.13 -19.54
N GLN A 290 5.33 10.23 -20.26
CA GLN A 290 6.39 11.16 -20.63
C GLN A 290 7.05 11.78 -19.39
N CYS A 291 6.26 12.31 -18.44
CA CYS A 291 6.79 12.86 -17.20
C CYS A 291 7.57 11.83 -16.36
N ILE A 292 7.14 10.57 -16.32
CA ILE A 292 7.88 9.49 -15.64
C ILE A 292 9.25 9.29 -16.31
N SER A 293 9.29 9.20 -17.64
CA SER A 293 10.55 9.04 -18.39
C SER A 293 11.51 10.23 -18.24
N SER A 294 10.98 11.45 -18.13
CA SER A 294 11.77 12.67 -17.87
C SER A 294 12.01 12.92 -16.38
N ARG A 295 11.70 11.96 -15.51
CA ARG A 295 11.87 12.06 -14.04
C ARG A 295 11.22 13.30 -13.43
N TRP A 296 10.13 13.78 -14.02
CA TRP A 296 9.38 14.95 -13.56
C TRP A 296 10.15 16.29 -13.63
N ASP A 297 11.21 16.36 -14.44
CA ASP A 297 11.97 17.59 -14.70
C ASP A 297 11.16 18.62 -15.50
N SER A 298 10.15 18.16 -16.24
CA SER A 298 9.20 18.99 -16.98
C SER A 298 7.77 18.61 -16.61
N GLY A 299 6.87 19.59 -16.65
CA GLY A 299 5.44 19.36 -16.41
C GLY A 299 4.65 20.67 -16.42
N LYS A 300 3.34 20.57 -16.66
CA LYS A 300 2.40 21.70 -16.65
C LYS A 300 2.01 22.09 -15.22
N TRP A 301 2.99 22.12 -14.32
CA TRP A 301 2.81 22.36 -12.89
C TRP A 301 2.32 23.79 -12.64
N ARG A 302 1.23 23.91 -11.89
CA ARG A 302 0.69 25.18 -11.40
C ARG A 302 0.62 25.14 -9.89
N VAL A 303 0.86 26.27 -9.23
CA VAL A 303 0.81 26.35 -7.77
C VAL A 303 -0.61 26.08 -7.29
N LEU A 304 -0.80 25.04 -6.48
CA LEU A 304 -2.03 24.74 -5.76
C LEU A 304 -2.01 25.42 -4.39
N VAL A 305 -0.94 25.20 -3.62
CA VAL A 305 -0.67 25.86 -2.33
C VAL A 305 0.67 26.60 -2.45
N PRO A 306 0.71 27.94 -2.27
CA PRO A 306 1.96 28.70 -2.32
C PRO A 306 2.85 28.37 -1.10
N PRO A 307 4.14 28.74 -1.06
CA PRO A 307 5.02 28.43 0.06
C PRO A 307 4.42 28.77 1.43
N GLN A 308 4.30 27.75 2.30
CA GLN A 308 3.79 27.84 3.65
C GLN A 308 4.85 27.39 4.65
N LYS A 309 5.00 28.15 5.74
CA LYS A 309 5.86 27.78 6.86
C LYS A 309 5.27 26.55 7.57
N LEU A 310 6.11 25.56 7.86
CA LEU A 310 5.71 24.39 8.63
C LEU A 310 6.12 24.50 10.10
N ARG A 311 5.46 23.70 10.92
CA ARG A 311 5.69 23.55 12.37
C ARG A 311 6.04 22.09 12.68
N PRO A 312 6.82 21.83 13.74
CA PRO A 312 7.13 20.47 14.17
C PRO A 312 5.89 19.76 14.67
N HIS A 313 5.75 18.47 14.35
CA HIS A 313 4.72 17.60 14.94
C HIS A 313 3.30 18.20 14.87
N HIS A 314 2.91 18.66 13.69
CA HIS A 314 1.74 19.52 13.53
C HIS A 314 0.94 19.21 12.25
N ILE A 315 -0.38 19.37 12.33
CA ILE A 315 -1.28 19.24 11.19
C ILE A 315 -1.54 20.62 10.60
N HIS A 316 -1.15 20.83 9.34
CA HIS A 316 -1.35 22.09 8.63
C HIS A 316 -2.53 21.94 7.69
N HIS A 317 -3.59 22.73 7.90
CA HIS A 317 -4.76 22.75 7.04
C HIS A 317 -4.74 24.00 6.15
N TYR A 318 -4.92 23.80 4.84
CA TYR A 318 -5.00 24.85 3.84
C TYR A 318 -6.34 24.77 3.15
N GLY A 319 -7.15 25.81 3.27
CA GLY A 319 -8.50 25.87 2.72
C GLY A 319 -8.57 26.79 1.50
N LYS A 320 -9.79 27.25 1.19
CA LYS A 320 -10.06 28.09 0.00
C LYS A 320 -9.23 29.38 -0.08
N ALA A 321 -8.82 29.95 1.06
CA ALA A 321 -8.04 31.19 1.08
C ALA A 321 -6.61 30.98 0.56
N GLU A 322 -6.02 29.82 0.87
CA GLU A 322 -4.66 29.47 0.50
C GLU A 322 -4.59 28.87 -0.92
N LEU A 323 -5.61 28.11 -1.33
CA LEU A 323 -5.66 27.45 -2.63
C LEU A 323 -5.69 28.44 -3.79
N LYS A 324 -4.88 28.18 -4.83
CA LYS A 324 -4.76 29.04 -6.02
C LYS A 324 -5.34 28.44 -7.29
N LEU A 325 -5.85 27.21 -7.24
CA LEU A 325 -6.49 26.53 -8.37
C LEU A 325 -7.95 26.24 -8.05
N SER A 326 -8.81 26.46 -9.04
CA SER A 326 -10.26 26.24 -8.97
C SER A 326 -10.76 25.29 -10.07
N HIS A 327 -9.87 24.60 -10.76
CA HIS A 327 -10.19 23.59 -11.76
C HIS A 327 -9.79 22.19 -11.28
N PRO A 328 -10.39 21.12 -11.84
CA PRO A 328 -9.97 19.75 -11.54
C PRO A 328 -8.51 19.48 -11.88
N ILE A 329 -7.89 18.60 -11.10
CA ILE A 329 -6.50 18.15 -11.25
C ILE A 329 -6.43 16.63 -11.22
N THR A 330 -5.34 16.05 -11.73
CA THR A 330 -5.08 14.60 -11.68
C THR A 330 -3.80 14.24 -10.93
N HIS A 331 -2.88 15.19 -10.81
CA HIS A 331 -1.58 14.99 -10.19
C HIS A 331 -1.22 16.14 -9.27
N VAL A 332 -0.48 15.84 -8.21
CA VAL A 332 0.14 16.82 -7.33
C VAL A 332 1.60 16.52 -7.08
N ARG A 333 2.38 17.58 -6.87
CA ARG A 333 3.78 17.55 -6.44
C ARG A 333 3.89 18.29 -5.13
N LEU A 334 4.17 17.56 -4.05
CA LEU A 334 4.57 18.15 -2.78
C LEU A 334 6.05 18.51 -2.89
N ILE A 335 6.38 19.73 -2.54
CA ILE A 335 7.75 20.25 -2.52
C ILE A 335 8.03 20.74 -1.10
N ILE A 336 9.12 20.25 -0.51
CA ILE A 336 9.59 20.62 0.82
C ILE A 336 10.93 21.33 0.70
N THR A 337 11.18 22.29 1.58
CA THR A 337 12.40 23.12 1.54
C THR A 337 13.00 23.29 2.94
N PRO A 338 14.34 23.16 3.08
CA PRO A 338 15.26 22.60 2.10
C PRO A 338 15.08 21.09 1.90
N ASP A 339 14.75 20.39 2.99
CA ASP A 339 14.64 18.93 3.13
C ASP A 339 13.95 18.63 4.47
N GLY A 340 13.76 17.36 4.82
CA GLY A 340 13.19 16.93 6.11
C GLY A 340 12.09 15.89 5.93
N GLY A 341 11.22 15.76 6.93
CA GLY A 341 10.21 14.72 6.96
C GLY A 341 8.75 15.16 7.06
N ILE A 342 7.90 14.47 6.31
CA ILE A 342 6.44 14.64 6.28
C ILE A 342 5.77 13.31 6.64
N SER A 343 4.79 13.36 7.52
CA SER A 343 4.03 12.20 7.96
C SER A 343 2.90 11.86 6.98
N ARG A 344 2.03 12.82 6.67
CA ARG A 344 0.88 12.61 5.78
C ARG A 344 0.61 13.80 4.87
N LEU A 345 -0.01 13.49 3.75
CA LEU A 345 -0.56 14.42 2.78
C LEU A 345 -2.02 14.01 2.48
N ARG A 346 -2.97 14.92 2.66
CA ARG A 346 -4.38 14.72 2.31
C ARG A 346 -4.84 15.78 1.32
N LEU A 347 -5.60 15.38 0.32
CA LEU A 347 -6.20 16.27 -0.66
C LEU A 347 -7.70 16.03 -0.70
N TRP A 348 -8.41 16.72 0.19
CA TRP A 348 -9.86 16.67 0.24
C TRP A 348 -10.45 17.41 -0.94
N GLY A 349 -11.35 16.75 -1.64
CA GLY A 349 -11.98 17.32 -2.81
C GLY A 349 -13.10 16.46 -3.35
N ARG A 350 -13.73 16.97 -4.41
CA ARG A 350 -14.85 16.30 -5.06
C ARG A 350 -14.37 15.65 -6.35
N PRO A 351 -14.66 14.36 -6.57
CA PRO A 351 -14.33 13.72 -7.84
C PRO A 351 -15.13 14.40 -8.96
N THR A 352 -14.49 14.64 -10.11
CA THR A 352 -15.22 15.11 -11.27
C THR A 352 -16.24 14.06 -11.72
N PRO A 353 -17.41 14.46 -12.24
CA PRO A 353 -18.31 13.53 -12.90
C PRO A 353 -17.53 12.77 -13.98
N PHE A 354 -17.66 11.45 -13.97
CA PHE A 354 -16.96 10.57 -14.91
C PHE A 354 -17.37 10.95 -16.34
N ALA A 355 -16.52 11.66 -17.09
CA ALA A 355 -16.61 11.63 -18.54
C ALA A 355 -16.17 10.23 -18.96
N ALA A 356 -17.02 9.50 -19.66
CA ALA A 356 -16.87 8.08 -19.98
C ALA A 356 -15.70 7.78 -20.94
N THR A 357 -14.47 8.08 -20.55
CA THR A 357 -13.27 7.84 -21.34
C THR A 357 -12.22 7.19 -20.45
N LEU A 358 -12.10 5.87 -20.65
CA LEU A 358 -11.16 4.89 -20.10
C LEU A 358 -11.56 4.26 -18.75
N ALA A 359 -11.91 2.96 -18.84
CA ALA A 359 -11.95 1.94 -17.78
C ALA A 359 -13.28 1.52 -17.12
N ASN A 360 -14.46 1.93 -17.62
CA ASN A 360 -15.72 1.25 -17.28
C ASN A 360 -16.08 0.20 -18.35
N LYS A 361 -15.32 -0.90 -18.41
CA LYS A 361 -15.89 -2.15 -18.92
C LYS A 361 -16.94 -2.58 -17.89
N LYS A 362 -18.22 -2.40 -18.21
CA LYS A 362 -19.33 -3.01 -17.48
C LYS A 362 -18.98 -4.48 -17.22
N TRP A 363 -18.96 -4.86 -15.95
CA TRP A 363 -18.72 -6.22 -15.51
C TRP A 363 -19.91 -7.07 -15.92
N THR A 364 -19.77 -7.85 -16.99
CA THR A 364 -20.64 -9.00 -17.21
C THR A 364 -20.29 -10.03 -16.17
N MET A 365 -21.20 -10.24 -15.21
CA MET A 365 -21.19 -11.42 -14.36
C MET A 365 -21.13 -12.65 -15.27
N SER A 366 -20.01 -13.37 -15.27
CA SER A 366 -20.05 -14.76 -15.73
C SER A 366 -20.75 -15.54 -14.62
N LYS A 367 -22.05 -15.77 -14.79
CA LYS A 367 -22.66 -16.97 -14.22
C LYS A 367 -22.06 -18.15 -14.96
N LEU A 368 -21.09 -18.81 -14.34
CA LEU A 368 -20.76 -20.20 -14.60
C LEU A 368 -20.54 -20.87 -13.25
#